data_AF-A0A1J5D244-F1
#
_entry.id   AF-A0A1J5D244-F1
#
_cell.length_a   1.000
_cell.length_b   1.000
_cell.length_c   1.000
_cell.angle_alpha   90.00
_cell.angle_beta   90.00
_cell.angle_gamma   90.00
#
_symmetry.space_group_name_H-M   'P 1'
#
loop_
_entity.id
_entity.type
_entity.pdbx_description
1 polymer ?
#
loop_
_entity_poly.entity_id
_entity_poly.type
_entity_poly.pdbx_seq_one_letter_code
_entity_poly.pdbx_strand_id
1 'polypeptide(L)'
;MNLTCRLHEMTREMIAAAGTELRYIDRLAVCTGPGSLTGLRVALSFFRAVALADNIPLIGIDLFTWSAQTLTQQGVSGPVRLMTPAFMNQAFVADITLPMGPLAKGGTSPEPHLGPRSAASDGRPTFSIRSIAEGATRIAPDPAVLNRIILDAVCAEAGLTGLLRVCPLYVVPSQAEMKWAQIY
;
A
#
# COMPACT_ATOMS: atom_id res chain seq x y z
N MET A 1 20.12 -4.58 11.38
CA MET A 1 18.91 -4.40 12.21
C MET A 1 17.89 -5.44 11.78
N ASN A 2 17.47 -6.37 12.66
CA ASN A 2 16.54 -7.45 12.30
C ASN A 2 15.10 -6.91 12.27
N LEU A 3 14.58 -6.66 11.05
CA LEU A 3 13.25 -6.06 10.83
C LEU A 3 12.12 -6.88 11.47
N THR A 4 12.27 -8.20 11.55
CA THR A 4 11.23 -9.11 12.04
C THR A 4 11.03 -9.00 13.55
N CYS A 5 12.12 -8.95 14.34
CA CYS A 5 12.02 -8.82 15.80
C CYS A 5 11.34 -7.50 16.20
N ARG A 6 11.74 -6.40 15.52
CA ARG A 6 11.19 -5.07 15.79
C ARG A 6 9.71 -4.96 15.41
N LEU A 7 9.29 -5.62 14.34
CA LEU A 7 7.88 -5.62 13.92
C LEU A 7 6.98 -6.28 14.97
N HIS A 8 7.43 -7.41 15.53
CA HIS A 8 6.71 -8.09 16.60
C HIS A 8 6.58 -7.21 17.85
N GLU A 9 7.67 -6.59 18.30
CA GLU A 9 7.70 -5.69 19.46
C GLU A 9 6.75 -4.50 19.25
N MET A 10 6.87 -3.79 18.12
CA MET A 10 6.01 -2.66 17.80
C MET A 10 4.52 -3.03 17.73
N THR A 11 4.21 -4.23 17.22
CA THR A 11 2.82 -4.73 17.17
C THR A 11 2.28 -4.93 18.59
N ARG A 12 3.07 -5.54 19.48
CA ARG A 12 2.68 -5.74 20.89
C ARG A 12 2.49 -4.41 21.62
N GLU A 13 3.41 -3.46 21.42
CA GLU A 13 3.33 -2.11 22.01
C GLU A 13 2.06 -1.38 21.54
N MET A 14 1.73 -1.47 20.25
CA MET A 14 0.53 -0.84 19.69
C MET A 14 -0.76 -1.44 20.26
N ILE A 15 -0.85 -2.77 20.36
CA ILE A 15 -2.01 -3.46 20.93
C ILE A 15 -2.18 -3.09 22.42
N ALA A 16 -1.07 -3.07 23.18
CA ALA A 16 -1.08 -2.67 24.57
C ALA A 16 -1.49 -1.20 24.76
N ALA A 17 -0.99 -0.30 23.92
CA ALA A 17 -1.36 1.12 23.94
C ALA A 17 -2.84 1.35 23.58
N ALA A 18 -3.43 0.48 22.75
CA ALA A 18 -4.86 0.49 22.45
C ALA A 18 -5.73 -0.10 23.57
N GLY A 19 -5.13 -0.65 24.64
CA GLY A 19 -5.86 -1.27 25.74
C GLY A 19 -6.65 -2.52 25.34
N THR A 20 -6.24 -3.19 24.26
CA THR A 20 -6.90 -4.37 23.71
C THR A 20 -5.97 -5.58 23.73
N GLU A 21 -6.46 -6.72 23.25
CA GLU A 21 -5.70 -7.94 23.07
C GLU A 21 -5.84 -8.45 21.64
N LEU A 22 -4.86 -9.23 21.17
CA LEU A 22 -4.86 -9.78 19.81
C LEU A 22 -6.14 -10.58 19.48
N ARG A 23 -6.70 -11.29 20.45
CA ARG A 23 -7.96 -12.04 20.31
C ARG A 23 -9.20 -11.19 20.00
N TYR A 24 -9.15 -9.89 20.23
CA TYR A 24 -10.23 -8.95 19.93
C TYR A 24 -10.03 -8.25 18.58
N ILE A 25 -9.02 -8.64 17.80
CA ILE A 25 -8.78 -8.08 16.47
C ILE A 25 -9.61 -8.86 15.46
N ASP A 26 -10.62 -8.22 14.89
CA ASP A 26 -11.53 -8.85 13.92
C ASP A 26 -10.93 -8.95 12.51
N ARG A 27 -9.93 -8.11 12.19
CA ARG A 27 -9.31 -8.03 10.86
C ARG A 27 -7.94 -7.38 10.92
N LEU A 28 -7.04 -7.83 10.06
CA LEU A 28 -5.72 -7.26 9.85
C LEU A 28 -5.64 -6.64 8.46
N ALA A 29 -4.82 -5.60 8.32
CA ALA A 29 -4.54 -5.00 7.02
C ALA A 29 -3.05 -4.76 6.86
N VAL A 30 -2.54 -4.97 5.64
CA VAL A 30 -1.15 -4.77 5.29
C VAL A 30 -1.05 -3.96 4.01
N CYS A 31 -0.09 -3.03 3.97
CA CYS A 31 0.21 -2.30 2.76
C CYS A 31 0.87 -3.24 1.74
N THR A 32 0.31 -3.38 0.54
CA THR A 32 0.84 -4.22 -0.53
C THR A 32 1.86 -3.49 -1.42
N GLY A 33 2.02 -2.17 -1.22
CA GLY A 33 3.01 -1.35 -1.89
C GLY A 33 2.40 -0.31 -2.83
N PRO A 34 3.22 0.28 -3.73
CA PRO A 34 4.63 -0.06 -3.95
C PRO A 34 5.57 0.53 -2.88
N GLY A 35 6.76 -0.07 -2.75
CA GLY A 35 7.76 0.31 -1.75
C GLY A 35 8.93 -0.66 -1.65
N SER A 36 9.61 -0.67 -0.49
CA SER A 36 10.75 -1.55 -0.24
C SER A 36 10.34 -3.02 -0.33
N LEU A 37 10.91 -3.75 -1.29
CA LEU A 37 10.59 -5.16 -1.52
C LEU A 37 10.83 -6.02 -0.27
N THR A 38 11.97 -5.82 0.39
CA THR A 38 12.31 -6.53 1.62
C THR A 38 11.31 -6.22 2.73
N GLY A 39 10.93 -4.94 2.88
CA GLY A 39 9.97 -4.52 3.90
C GLY A 39 8.58 -5.12 3.68
N LEU A 40 8.08 -5.08 2.44
CA LEU A 40 6.78 -5.65 2.07
C LEU A 40 6.73 -7.16 2.32
N ARG A 41 7.78 -7.89 1.93
CA ARG A 41 7.85 -9.35 2.17
C ARG A 41 7.94 -9.70 3.65
N VAL A 42 8.74 -8.99 4.44
CA VAL A 42 8.84 -9.23 5.89
C VAL A 42 7.50 -8.95 6.58
N ALA A 43 6.87 -7.82 6.27
CA ALA A 43 5.57 -7.46 6.83
C ALA A 43 4.49 -8.47 6.45
N LEU A 44 4.39 -8.83 5.17
CA LEU A 44 3.39 -9.76 4.68
C LEU A 44 3.58 -11.17 5.27
N SER A 45 4.81 -11.68 5.36
CA SER A 45 5.09 -12.97 6.00
C SER A 45 4.70 -12.99 7.48
N PHE A 46 5.02 -11.92 8.21
CA PHE A 46 4.64 -11.79 9.62
C PHE A 46 3.12 -11.75 9.81
N PHE A 47 2.42 -10.85 9.11
CA PHE A 47 0.98 -10.70 9.27
C PHE A 47 0.18 -11.90 8.73
N ARG A 48 0.68 -12.62 7.72
CA ARG A 48 0.09 -13.89 7.29
C ARG A 48 0.20 -14.96 8.37
N ALA A 49 1.33 -15.06 9.06
CA ALA A 49 1.49 -16.01 10.16
C ALA A 49 0.53 -15.71 11.32
N VAL A 50 0.41 -14.43 11.70
CA VAL A 50 -0.55 -13.98 12.73
C VAL A 50 -2.00 -14.27 12.30
N ALA A 51 -2.36 -13.86 11.08
CA ALA A 51 -3.70 -14.05 10.53
C ALA A 51 -4.08 -15.54 10.42
N LEU A 52 -3.13 -16.40 10.07
CA LEU A 52 -3.35 -17.85 10.02
C LEU A 52 -3.52 -18.47 11.41
N ALA A 53 -2.75 -18.03 12.40
CA ALA A 53 -2.79 -18.56 13.76
C ALA A 53 -4.15 -18.31 14.45
N ASP A 54 -4.68 -17.09 14.28
CA ASP A 54 -5.92 -16.66 14.94
C ASP A 54 -7.14 -16.68 13.99
N ASN A 55 -6.97 -17.20 12.77
CA ASN A 55 -7.99 -17.25 11.72
C ASN A 55 -8.64 -15.88 11.43
N ILE A 56 -7.83 -14.83 11.40
CA ILE A 56 -8.23 -13.45 11.17
C ILE A 56 -8.11 -13.13 9.67
N PRO A 57 -9.09 -12.46 9.03
CA PRO A 57 -8.96 -12.02 7.65
C PRO A 57 -7.84 -10.97 7.51
N LEU A 58 -7.02 -11.12 6.46
CA LEU A 58 -5.97 -10.16 6.10
C LEU A 58 -6.36 -9.39 4.84
N ILE A 59 -6.29 -8.07 4.88
CA ILE A 59 -6.65 -7.17 3.80
C ILE A 59 -5.38 -6.56 3.20
N GLY A 60 -5.21 -6.68 1.88
CA GLY A 60 -4.17 -5.98 1.14
C GLY A 60 -4.64 -4.59 0.73
N ILE A 61 -3.88 -3.55 1.08
CA ILE A 61 -4.20 -2.16 0.73
C ILE A 61 -3.03 -1.57 -0.04
N ASP A 62 -3.27 -1.12 -1.27
CA ASP A 62 -2.24 -0.45 -2.05
C ASP A 62 -2.10 1.03 -1.61
N LEU A 63 -0.86 1.51 -1.59
CA LEU A 63 -0.50 2.84 -1.11
C LEU A 63 -1.12 3.95 -1.94
N PHE A 64 -1.28 3.72 -3.25
CA PHE A 64 -1.83 4.70 -4.17
C PHE A 64 -3.32 4.90 -3.98
N THR A 65 -4.10 3.85 -3.77
CA THR A 65 -5.52 3.96 -3.49
C THR A 65 -5.77 4.63 -2.14
N TRP A 66 -5.01 4.26 -1.10
CA TRP A 66 -5.12 4.97 0.18
C TRP A 66 -4.86 6.48 0.03
N SER A 67 -3.83 6.83 -0.75
CA SER A 67 -3.48 8.22 -1.05
C SER A 67 -4.56 8.93 -1.89
N ALA A 68 -5.11 8.25 -2.90
CA ALA A 68 -6.15 8.77 -3.78
C ALA A 68 -7.46 9.04 -3.04
N GLN A 69 -7.87 8.14 -2.15
CA GLN A 69 -9.05 8.36 -1.32
C GLN A 69 -8.82 9.48 -0.30
N THR A 70 -7.59 9.64 0.20
CA THR A 70 -7.23 10.79 1.04
C THR A 70 -7.40 12.10 0.28
N LEU A 71 -6.89 12.18 -0.95
CA LEU A 71 -7.06 13.37 -1.81
C LEU A 71 -8.53 13.65 -2.15
N THR A 72 -9.31 12.59 -2.41
CA THR A 72 -10.75 12.71 -2.66
C THR A 72 -11.47 13.31 -1.45
N GLN A 73 -11.14 12.85 -0.23
CA GLN A 73 -11.69 13.41 1.00
C GLN A 73 -11.27 14.87 1.23
N GLN A 74 -10.10 15.27 0.75
CA GLN A 74 -9.61 16.66 0.78
C GLN A 74 -10.23 17.54 -0.30
N GLY A 75 -11.15 17.02 -1.13
CA GLY A 75 -11.84 17.78 -2.17
C GLY A 75 -11.07 17.93 -3.48
N VAL A 76 -9.97 17.20 -3.67
CA VAL A 76 -9.23 17.20 -4.94
C VAL A 76 -10.00 16.38 -5.97
N SER A 77 -10.20 16.96 -7.16
CA SER A 77 -10.90 16.33 -8.27
C SER A 77 -10.15 16.54 -9.59
N GLY A 78 -10.39 15.66 -10.57
CA GLY A 78 -9.73 15.69 -11.86
C GLY A 78 -8.48 14.80 -11.96
N PRO A 79 -7.72 14.92 -13.06
CA PRO A 79 -6.53 14.11 -13.30
C PRO A 79 -5.38 14.56 -12.40
N VAL A 80 -4.82 13.63 -11.65
CA VAL A 80 -3.68 13.85 -10.76
C VAL A 80 -2.63 12.76 -10.96
N ARG A 81 -1.38 13.10 -10.69
CA ARG A 81 -0.30 12.12 -10.58
C ARG A 81 0.02 11.89 -9.12
N LEU A 82 -0.04 10.65 -8.68
CA LEU A 82 0.55 10.24 -7.42
C LEU A 82 1.95 9.69 -7.66
N MET A 83 2.85 9.89 -6.71
CA MET A 83 4.15 9.24 -6.75
C MET A 83 4.71 8.89 -5.38
N THR A 84 5.59 7.90 -5.35
CA THR A 84 6.40 7.55 -4.18
C THR A 84 7.83 7.23 -4.64
N PRO A 85 8.87 7.61 -3.88
CA PRO A 85 10.25 7.40 -4.30
C PRO A 85 10.59 5.92 -4.53
N ALA A 86 11.34 5.66 -5.59
CA ALA A 86 11.95 4.36 -5.90
C ALA A 86 13.49 4.47 -5.82
N PHE A 87 14.20 3.54 -6.45
CA PHE A 87 15.68 3.57 -6.52
C PHE A 87 16.18 4.62 -7.54
N MET A 88 17.42 5.10 -7.35
CA MET A 88 18.20 5.84 -8.37
C MET A 88 17.45 6.98 -9.10
N ASN A 89 17.02 8.00 -8.36
CA ASN A 89 16.30 9.18 -8.88
C ASN A 89 14.99 8.87 -9.66
N GLN A 90 14.42 7.69 -9.46
CA GLN A 90 13.11 7.30 -10.01
C GLN A 90 12.04 7.36 -8.93
N ALA A 91 10.79 7.36 -9.37
CA ALA A 91 9.61 7.20 -8.54
C ALA A 91 8.68 6.15 -9.13
N PHE A 92 7.96 5.43 -8.27
CA PHE A 92 6.73 4.79 -8.70
C PHE A 92 5.69 5.89 -8.89
N VAL A 93 5.08 5.92 -10.06
CA VAL A 93 4.08 6.93 -10.44
C VAL A 93 2.79 6.23 -10.84
N ALA A 94 1.67 6.82 -10.47
CA ALA A 94 0.34 6.39 -10.87
C ALA A 94 -0.46 7.62 -11.29
N ASP A 95 -0.97 7.58 -12.52
CA ASP A 95 -1.84 8.60 -13.06
C ASP A 95 -3.29 8.18 -12.86
N ILE A 96 -4.04 9.00 -12.13
CA ILE A 96 -5.41 8.67 -11.72
C ILE A 96 -6.33 9.87 -11.93
N THR A 97 -7.62 9.60 -12.15
CA THR A 97 -8.65 10.63 -12.13
C THR A 97 -9.44 10.50 -10.84
N LEU A 98 -9.55 11.60 -10.08
CA LEU A 98 -10.32 11.68 -8.85
C LEU A 98 -11.73 12.26 -9.11
N PRO A 99 -12.77 11.83 -8.38
CA PRO A 99 -12.73 10.88 -7.27
C PRO A 99 -12.60 9.43 -7.75
N MET A 100 -11.83 8.61 -7.02
CA MET A 100 -11.89 7.16 -7.20
C MET A 100 -13.10 6.58 -6.46
N GLY A 101 -13.79 5.63 -7.10
CA GLY A 101 -14.82 4.84 -6.43
C GLY A 101 -14.26 4.00 -5.28
N PRO A 102 -15.11 3.54 -4.33
CA PRO A 102 -14.66 2.66 -3.25
C PRO A 102 -14.11 1.34 -3.80
N LEU A 103 -12.99 0.84 -3.24
CA LEU A 103 -12.41 -0.45 -3.64
C LEU A 103 -13.43 -1.60 -3.54
N ALA A 104 -14.26 -1.56 -2.50
CA ALA A 104 -15.31 -2.54 -2.23
C ALA A 104 -16.38 -2.65 -3.34
N LYS A 105 -16.48 -1.65 -4.23
CA LYS A 105 -17.45 -1.60 -5.33
C LYS A 105 -16.83 -1.84 -6.70
N GLY A 106 -15.70 -2.55 -6.76
CA GLY A 106 -15.03 -2.88 -8.03
C GLY A 106 -14.20 -1.74 -8.62
N GLY A 107 -13.77 -0.78 -7.79
CA GLY A 107 -12.80 0.23 -8.21
C GLY A 107 -11.47 -0.43 -8.60
N THR A 108 -10.96 -0.13 -9.79
CA THR A 108 -9.68 -0.64 -10.28
C THR A 108 -8.55 -0.01 -9.46
N SER A 109 -7.70 -0.82 -8.83
CA SER A 109 -6.46 -0.31 -8.24
C SER A 109 -5.64 0.36 -9.35
N PRO A 110 -5.00 1.50 -9.06
CA PRO A 110 -4.15 2.16 -10.04
C PRO A 110 -3.00 1.24 -10.45
N GLU A 111 -2.63 1.29 -11.73
CA GLU A 111 -1.47 0.57 -12.26
C GLU A 111 -0.23 1.48 -12.21
N PRO A 112 0.62 1.34 -11.19
CA PRO A 112 1.83 2.14 -11.12
C PRO A 112 2.87 1.67 -12.14
N HIS A 113 3.70 2.60 -12.57
CA HIS A 113 4.89 2.34 -13.39
C HIS A 113 6.09 3.12 -12.84
N LEU A 114 7.29 2.83 -13.34
CA LEU A 114 8.47 3.64 -13.04
C LEU A 114 8.45 4.92 -13.87
N GLY A 115 8.70 6.04 -13.22
CA GLY A 115 8.80 7.35 -13.84
C GLY A 115 9.89 8.21 -13.21
N PRO A 116 10.11 9.42 -13.76
CA PRO A 116 11.03 10.39 -13.18
C PRO A 116 10.53 10.83 -11.80
N ARG A 117 11.46 11.12 -10.88
CA ARG A 117 11.14 11.68 -9.55
C ARG A 117 10.91 13.20 -9.63
N SER A 118 9.98 13.60 -10.48
CA SER A 118 9.60 15.00 -10.72
C SER A 118 8.10 15.12 -10.96
N ALA A 119 7.60 16.34 -10.93
CA ALA A 119 6.25 16.64 -11.41
C ALA A 119 6.02 16.11 -12.84
N ALA A 120 4.76 15.84 -13.16
CA ALA A 120 4.34 15.52 -14.51
C ALA A 120 4.62 16.70 -15.47
N SER A 121 5.16 16.39 -16.64
CA SER A 121 5.53 17.39 -17.66
C SER A 121 4.34 18.05 -18.34
N ASP A 122 3.14 17.49 -18.19
CA ASP A 122 1.89 18.00 -18.78
C ASP A 122 1.13 18.97 -17.86
N GLY A 123 1.73 19.35 -16.73
CA GLY A 123 1.18 20.33 -15.80
C GLY A 123 0.08 19.81 -14.87
N ARG A 124 -0.25 18.50 -14.89
CA ARG A 124 -1.22 17.95 -13.93
C ARG A 124 -0.70 18.04 -12.49
N PRO A 125 -1.57 18.28 -11.50
CA PRO A 125 -1.17 18.27 -10.10
C PRO A 125 -0.47 16.97 -9.74
N THR A 126 0.76 17.07 -9.24
CA THR A 126 1.56 15.91 -8.84
C THR A 126 1.72 15.90 -7.33
N PHE A 127 1.34 14.79 -6.70
CA PHE A 127 1.41 14.60 -5.26
C PHE A 127 2.43 13.51 -4.90
N SER A 128 3.34 13.86 -3.99
CA SER A 128 4.41 12.99 -3.52
C SER A 128 4.04 12.38 -2.16
N ILE A 129 3.91 11.07 -2.08
CA ILE A 129 3.47 10.35 -0.89
C ILE A 129 4.61 10.30 0.13
N ARG A 130 4.36 10.87 1.31
CA ARG A 130 5.26 10.91 2.48
C ARG A 130 6.70 11.39 2.19
N SER A 131 6.91 12.06 1.07
CA SER A 131 8.23 12.45 0.59
C SER A 131 8.15 13.77 -0.17
N ILE A 132 9.28 14.45 -0.26
CA ILE A 132 9.43 15.69 -1.05
C ILE A 132 10.09 15.32 -2.38
N ALA A 133 9.58 15.92 -3.45
CA ALA A 133 10.21 15.89 -4.76
C ALA A 133 9.92 17.21 -5.49
N GLU A 134 10.72 17.47 -6.52
CA GLU A 134 10.66 18.71 -7.28
C GLU A 134 9.33 18.85 -8.03
N GLY A 135 8.68 20.01 -7.86
CA GLY A 135 7.40 20.34 -8.50
C GLY A 135 6.18 19.58 -7.97
N ALA A 136 6.34 18.77 -6.91
CA ALA A 136 5.25 17.97 -6.37
C ALA A 136 4.84 18.40 -4.95
N THR A 137 3.54 18.38 -4.70
CA THR A 137 2.98 18.66 -3.37
C THR A 137 3.10 17.42 -2.49
N ARG A 138 3.75 17.53 -1.33
CA ARG A 138 3.83 16.41 -0.38
C ARG A 138 2.44 16.11 0.20
N ILE A 139 2.07 14.84 0.22
CA ILE A 139 0.86 14.35 0.89
C ILE A 139 1.19 13.30 1.93
N ALA A 140 0.41 13.28 3.00
CA ALA A 140 0.43 12.22 3.99
C ALA A 140 -0.95 11.54 3.98
N PRO A 141 -1.03 10.26 3.56
CA PRO A 141 -2.30 9.54 3.56
C PRO A 141 -2.91 9.49 4.97
N ASP A 142 -4.21 9.77 5.05
CA ASP A 142 -4.93 9.98 6.31
C ASP A 142 -5.26 8.62 6.98
N PRO A 143 -4.88 8.40 8.25
CA PRO A 143 -5.26 7.20 8.99
C PRO A 143 -6.77 6.97 9.08
N ALA A 144 -7.61 8.01 9.13
CA ALA A 144 -9.06 7.87 9.17
C ALA A 144 -9.62 7.26 7.87
N VAL A 145 -9.03 7.64 6.73
CA VAL A 145 -9.36 7.04 5.42
C VAL A 145 -8.95 5.58 5.38
N LEU A 146 -7.77 5.24 5.92
CA LEU A 146 -7.31 3.86 6.01
C LEU A 146 -8.29 3.00 6.81
N ASN A 147 -8.74 3.49 7.97
CA ASN A 147 -9.72 2.79 8.80
C ASN A 147 -11.03 2.53 8.03
N ARG A 148 -11.54 3.52 7.28
CA ARG A 148 -12.73 3.33 6.45
C ARG A 148 -12.51 2.27 5.36
N ILE A 149 -11.38 2.29 4.66
CA ILE A 149 -11.04 1.27 3.65
C ILE A 149 -11.07 -0.14 4.27
N ILE A 150 -10.50 -0.30 5.47
CA ILE A 150 -10.46 -1.58 6.20
C ILE A 150 -11.86 -2.04 6.60
N LEU A 151 -12.73 -1.12 7.01
CA LEU A 151 -14.11 -1.42 7.38
C LEU A 151 -14.96 -1.80 6.15
N ASP A 152 -14.75 -1.09 5.03
CA ASP A 152 -15.46 -1.31 3.76
C ASP A 152 -15.02 -2.58 3.01
N ALA A 153 -13.88 -3.18 3.38
CA ALA A 153 -13.38 -4.44 2.81
C ALA A 153 -14.17 -5.67 3.30
N VAL A 154 -15.49 -5.67 3.07
CA VAL A 154 -16.47 -6.64 3.57
C VAL A 154 -16.21 -8.08 3.06
N CYS A 155 -15.45 -8.25 1.97
CA CYS A 155 -15.18 -9.54 1.34
C CYS A 155 -13.82 -10.18 1.71
N ALA A 156 -13.16 -9.73 2.77
CA ALA A 156 -11.90 -10.33 3.20
C ALA A 156 -12.14 -11.73 3.80
N GLU A 157 -11.74 -12.76 3.06
CA GLU A 157 -11.88 -14.16 3.45
C GLU A 157 -10.78 -14.54 4.45
N ALA A 158 -11.15 -15.17 5.57
CA ALA A 158 -10.19 -15.77 6.48
C ALA A 158 -9.65 -17.11 5.93
N GLY A 159 -8.56 -17.61 6.50
CA GLY A 159 -7.94 -18.86 6.07
C GLY A 159 -7.03 -18.73 4.84
N LEU A 160 -6.41 -19.85 4.46
CA LEU A 160 -5.28 -19.86 3.54
C LEU A 160 -5.59 -19.23 2.16
N THR A 161 -6.77 -19.49 1.60
CA THR A 161 -7.19 -18.96 0.29
C THR A 161 -7.22 -17.43 0.28
N GLY A 162 -7.80 -16.81 1.31
CA GLY A 162 -7.84 -15.35 1.43
C GLY A 162 -6.45 -14.75 1.63
N LEU A 163 -5.61 -15.37 2.47
CA LEU A 163 -4.24 -14.93 2.73
C LEU A 163 -3.36 -14.94 1.47
N LEU A 164 -3.54 -15.94 0.60
CA LEU A 164 -2.78 -16.07 -0.64
C LEU A 164 -3.18 -15.05 -1.71
N ARG A 165 -4.38 -14.45 -1.63
CA ARG A 165 -4.81 -13.36 -2.52
C ARG A 165 -4.14 -12.02 -2.19
N VAL A 166 -3.68 -11.83 -0.95
CA VAL A 166 -2.97 -10.62 -0.53
C VAL A 166 -1.52 -10.66 -1.02
N CYS A 167 -1.28 -10.17 -2.24
CA CYS A 167 0.05 -10.20 -2.85
C CYS A 167 0.70 -8.80 -2.87
N PRO A 168 2.04 -8.71 -2.75
CA PRO A 168 2.75 -7.45 -2.98
C PRO A 168 2.54 -6.98 -4.43
N LEU A 169 2.39 -5.66 -4.60
CA LEU A 169 2.33 -5.03 -5.91
C LEU A 169 3.74 -4.85 -6.46
N TYR A 170 4.13 -5.73 -7.38
CA TYR A 170 5.43 -5.69 -8.06
C TYR A 170 5.35 -4.78 -9.29
N VAL A 171 5.91 -3.58 -9.18
CA VAL A 171 5.93 -2.61 -10.29
C VAL A 171 7.12 -2.82 -11.23
N VAL A 172 8.22 -3.34 -10.70
CA VAL A 172 9.40 -3.73 -11.46
C VAL A 172 9.53 -5.24 -11.35
N PRO A 173 9.76 -5.96 -12.47
CA PRO A 173 10.07 -7.37 -12.42
C PRO A 173 11.32 -7.61 -11.55
N SER A 174 11.36 -8.76 -10.89
CA SER A 174 12.52 -9.15 -10.10
C SER A 174 13.76 -9.34 -10.99
N GLN A 175 14.94 -9.25 -10.37
CA GLN A 175 16.21 -9.54 -11.06
C GLN A 175 16.26 -10.93 -11.69
N ALA A 176 15.55 -11.92 -11.11
CA ALA A 176 15.45 -13.26 -11.67
C ALA A 176 14.62 -13.28 -12.96
N GLU A 177 13.47 -12.59 -12.97
CA GLU A 177 12.61 -12.47 -14.16
C GLU A 177 13.30 -11.67 -15.27
N MET A 178 14.01 -10.59 -14.93
CA MET A 178 14.78 -9.80 -15.90
C MET A 178 15.91 -10.61 -16.53
N LYS A 179 16.63 -11.43 -15.75
CA LYS A 179 17.68 -12.32 -16.28
C LYS A 179 17.09 -13.43 -17.15
N TRP A 180 15.92 -13.97 -16.79
CA TRP A 180 15.26 -15.01 -17.56
C TRP A 180 14.78 -14.50 -18.92
N ALA A 181 14.26 -13.26 -18.99
CA ALA A 181 13.81 -12.61 -20.21
C ALA A 181 14.95 -12.17 -21.16
N GLN A 182 16.21 -12.26 -20.74
CA GLN A 182 17.39 -11.99 -21.59
C GLN A 182 17.99 -13.28 -22.20
N ILE A 183 17.52 -14.44 -21.74
CA ILE A 183 18.02 -15.76 -22.18
C ILE A 183 17.14 -16.34 -23.30
N TYR A 184 15.97 -15.74 -23.55
CA TYR A 184 15.03 -16.06 -24.63
C TYR A 184 14.63 -14.78 -25.36
#